data_AF-A0A497RBC0-F1
#
_entry.id   AF-A0A497RBC0-F1
#
_cell.length_a   1.000
_cell.length_b   1.000
_cell.length_c   1.000
_cell.angle_alpha   90.00
_cell.angle_beta   90.00
_cell.angle_gamma   90.00
#
_symmetry.space_group_name_H-M   'P 1'
#
loop_
_entity.id
_entity.type
_entity.pdbx_description
1 polymer ?
#
loop_
_entity_poly.entity_id
_entity_poly.type
_entity_poly.pdbx_seq_one_letter_code
_entity_poly.pdbx_strand_id
1 'polypeptide(L)'
;MPSTPPRDVKKRLYEFAKHEYNSKKPVYVEVRKAKGVKTFYRGPVPQLILTKYKPIAYIVFADYDSLGRLYYFNRDGYCIKDTSYSEDALGKIKKHLKKTTIRLLRYPKLKPSPTISEQTVALDEQFAKIIVEIEKITNYKLSSRPIITLNSKAMPLSENILTLLEAKSDFWQLPIDFSALEEKTEILTIKAFDIFFENILKKTPLARKFSFLASMLFLKDRHS
;
A
#
# COMPACT_ATOMS: atom_id res chain seq x y z
N MET A 1 -22.97 -13.45 -17.31
CA MET A 1 -22.37 -12.58 -16.26
C MET A 1 -23.37 -12.42 -15.12
N PRO A 2 -22.98 -12.50 -13.84
CA PRO A 2 -23.91 -12.30 -12.74
C PRO A 2 -24.38 -10.83 -12.72
N SER A 3 -25.70 -10.62 -12.69
CA SER A 3 -26.31 -9.29 -12.70
C SER A 3 -25.79 -8.39 -11.57
N THR A 4 -25.41 -7.15 -11.87
CA THR A 4 -25.04 -6.17 -10.85
C THR A 4 -26.26 -5.90 -9.94
N PRO A 5 -26.10 -5.80 -8.61
CA PRO A 5 -27.20 -5.41 -7.74
C PRO A 5 -27.84 -4.09 -8.18
N PRO A 6 -29.16 -3.92 -8.03
CA PRO A 6 -29.81 -2.61 -8.18
C PRO A 6 -29.12 -1.54 -7.33
N ARG A 7 -29.11 -0.28 -7.79
CA ARG A 7 -28.36 0.81 -7.15
C ARG A 7 -28.71 0.97 -5.65
N ASP A 8 -30.00 0.88 -5.31
CA ASP A 8 -30.46 1.07 -3.93
C ASP A 8 -30.02 -0.07 -3.00
N VAL A 9 -30.03 -1.30 -3.50
CA VAL A 9 -29.55 -2.48 -2.76
C VAL A 9 -28.06 -2.37 -2.49
N LYS A 10 -27.28 -1.96 -3.50
CA LYS A 10 -25.83 -1.75 -3.37
C LYS A 10 -25.52 -0.66 -2.33
N LYS A 11 -26.26 0.45 -2.35
CA LYS A 11 -26.11 1.55 -1.38
C LYS A 11 -26.30 1.06 0.05
N ARG A 12 -27.39 0.35 0.33
CA ARG A 12 -27.69 -0.21 1.66
C ARG A 12 -26.62 -1.16 2.18
N LEU A 13 -26.18 -2.11 1.34
CA LEU A 13 -25.13 -3.07 1.71
C LEU A 13 -23.80 -2.37 2.02
N TYR A 14 -23.47 -1.32 1.26
CA TYR A 14 -22.20 -0.61 1.39
C TYR A 14 -22.22 0.32 2.59
N GLU A 15 -23.34 1.00 2.83
CA GLU A 15 -23.57 1.80 4.04
C GLU A 15 -23.51 0.93 5.28
N PHE A 16 -24.15 -0.24 5.26
CA PHE A 16 -24.06 -1.20 6.36
C PHE A 16 -22.62 -1.64 6.60
N ALA A 17 -21.90 -2.07 5.56
CA ALA A 17 -20.51 -2.52 5.71
C ALA A 17 -19.57 -1.41 6.20
N LYS A 18 -19.78 -0.17 5.72
CA LYS A 18 -19.04 1.01 6.17
C LYS A 18 -19.36 1.34 7.63
N HIS A 19 -20.63 1.31 8.01
CA HIS A 19 -21.07 1.56 9.38
C HIS A 19 -20.52 0.50 10.34
N GLU A 20 -20.57 -0.77 9.96
CA GLU A 20 -20.01 -1.88 10.74
C GLU A 20 -18.50 -1.71 10.93
N TYR A 21 -17.77 -1.41 9.85
CA TYR A 21 -16.32 -1.17 9.89
C TYR A 21 -15.97 0.01 10.81
N ASN A 22 -16.66 1.14 10.65
CA ASN A 22 -16.35 2.36 11.41
C ASN A 22 -16.75 2.26 12.89
N SER A 23 -17.89 1.64 13.18
CA SER A 23 -18.47 1.68 14.53
C SER A 23 -17.92 0.58 15.43
N LYS A 24 -17.73 -0.63 14.88
CA LYS A 24 -17.29 -1.80 15.67
C LYS A 24 -15.81 -2.14 15.47
N LYS A 25 -15.13 -1.47 14.53
CA LYS A 25 -13.69 -1.60 14.25
C LYS A 25 -13.20 -3.05 14.05
N PRO A 26 -13.87 -3.89 13.24
CA PRO A 26 -13.29 -5.15 12.78
C PRO A 26 -12.01 -4.91 11.96
N VAL A 27 -11.13 -5.90 11.92
CA VAL A 27 -9.93 -5.93 11.06
C VAL A 27 -10.28 -5.72 9.62
N TYR A 28 -11.36 -6.36 9.15
CA TYR A 28 -11.92 -6.06 7.84
C TYR A 28 -13.42 -6.41 7.75
N VAL A 29 -14.14 -5.71 6.88
CA VAL A 29 -15.51 -6.02 6.46
C VAL A 29 -15.55 -6.23 4.97
N GLU A 30 -16.13 -7.33 4.49
CA GLU A 30 -16.33 -7.59 3.06
C GLU A 30 -17.79 -7.87 2.71
N VAL A 31 -18.24 -7.28 1.60
CA VAL A 31 -19.56 -7.52 1.02
C VAL A 31 -19.40 -8.54 -0.10
N ARG A 32 -20.23 -9.58 -0.08
CA ARG A 32 -20.20 -10.71 -1.00
C ARG A 32 -21.60 -10.99 -1.57
N LYS A 33 -21.68 -11.34 -2.85
CA LYS A 33 -22.89 -11.84 -3.52
C LYS A 33 -22.85 -13.36 -3.60
N ALA A 34 -23.93 -14.04 -3.24
CA ALA A 34 -24.02 -15.49 -3.43
C ALA A 34 -24.00 -15.83 -4.94
N LYS A 35 -23.20 -16.83 -5.33
CA LYS A 35 -23.31 -17.42 -6.68
C LYS A 35 -24.64 -18.18 -6.70
N GLY A 36 -25.54 -17.79 -7.60
CA GLY A 36 -26.90 -18.33 -7.63
C GLY A 36 -26.91 -19.85 -7.81
N VAL A 37 -27.84 -20.49 -7.10
CA VAL A 37 -28.21 -21.92 -7.12
C VAL A 37 -27.22 -22.84 -6.36
N LYS A 38 -27.68 -23.34 -5.19
CA LYS A 38 -27.04 -24.32 -4.24
C LYS A 38 -26.06 -23.80 -3.19
N THR A 39 -26.38 -22.76 -2.43
CA THR A 39 -25.41 -22.15 -1.49
C THR A 39 -25.61 -22.37 0.01
N PHE A 40 -26.34 -23.40 0.45
CA PHE A 40 -26.15 -23.99 1.80
C PHE A 40 -26.56 -25.48 1.79
N TYR A 41 -25.69 -26.36 1.28
CA TYR A 41 -25.88 -27.81 1.45
C TYR A 41 -24.64 -28.39 2.16
N ARG A 42 -24.88 -28.92 3.37
CA ARG A 42 -23.98 -29.68 4.27
C ARG A 42 -22.55 -29.13 4.43
N GLY A 43 -22.36 -28.23 5.39
CA GLY A 43 -21.04 -27.74 5.83
C GLY A 43 -21.08 -27.18 7.26
N PRO A 44 -19.95 -26.72 7.81
CA PRO A 44 -19.82 -26.25 9.21
C PRO A 44 -20.54 -24.93 9.52
N VAL A 45 -21.32 -24.41 8.57
CA VAL A 45 -22.17 -23.23 8.73
C VAL A 45 -23.57 -23.74 9.07
N PRO A 46 -24.23 -23.26 10.14
CA PRO A 46 -25.54 -23.74 10.56
C PRO A 46 -26.50 -23.79 9.38
N GLN A 47 -27.23 -24.89 9.28
CA GLN A 47 -28.31 -25.08 8.33
C GLN A 47 -29.26 -23.88 8.43
N LEU A 48 -29.11 -22.92 7.53
CA LEU A 48 -30.18 -21.98 7.26
C LEU A 48 -31.25 -22.82 6.59
N ILE A 49 -32.28 -23.20 7.35
CA ILE A 49 -33.51 -23.76 6.83
C ILE A 49 -34.09 -22.68 5.89
N LEU A 50 -33.72 -22.80 4.62
CA LEU A 50 -34.01 -21.89 3.51
C LEU A 50 -35.50 -21.88 3.11
N THR A 51 -36.37 -22.57 3.86
CA THR A 51 -37.78 -22.71 3.52
C THR A 51 -38.67 -21.58 4.06
N LYS A 52 -38.21 -20.76 5.03
CA LYS A 52 -39.01 -19.63 5.56
C LYS A 52 -38.57 -18.24 5.12
N TYR A 53 -37.33 -18.06 4.66
CA TYR A 53 -36.80 -16.75 4.30
C TYR A 53 -36.46 -16.68 2.80
N LYS A 54 -36.84 -15.59 2.13
CA LYS A 54 -36.45 -15.28 0.74
C LYS A 54 -34.96 -15.60 0.53
N PRO A 55 -34.56 -16.13 -0.64
CA PRO A 55 -33.21 -16.63 -0.86
C PRO A 55 -32.16 -15.58 -0.53
N ILE A 56 -31.21 -15.93 0.35
CA ILE A 56 -30.06 -15.10 0.69
C ILE A 56 -29.32 -14.75 -0.59
N ALA A 57 -29.18 -13.44 -0.84
CA ALA A 57 -28.56 -12.94 -2.06
C ALA A 57 -27.19 -12.34 -1.78
N TYR A 58 -27.02 -11.74 -0.59
CA TYR A 58 -25.78 -11.07 -0.20
C TYR A 58 -25.39 -11.45 1.23
N ILE A 59 -24.09 -11.36 1.48
CA ILE A 59 -23.46 -11.66 2.76
C ILE A 59 -22.47 -10.54 3.06
N VAL A 60 -22.53 -9.98 4.26
CA VAL A 60 -21.48 -9.11 4.79
C VAL A 60 -20.73 -9.89 5.85
N PHE A 61 -19.42 -10.04 5.68
CA PHE A 61 -18.54 -10.70 6.64
C PHE A 61 -17.66 -9.67 7.32
N ALA A 62 -17.71 -9.59 8.65
CA ALA A 62 -16.84 -8.79 9.48
C ALA A 62 -15.89 -9.71 10.26
N ASP A 63 -14.60 -9.43 10.19
CA ASP A 63 -13.54 -10.21 10.82
C ASP A 63 -12.90 -9.40 11.95
N TYR A 64 -12.93 -9.92 13.17
CA TYR A 64 -12.40 -9.28 14.37
C TYR A 64 -11.14 -10.02 14.89
N ASP A 65 -10.46 -10.78 14.03
CA ASP A 65 -9.35 -11.70 14.33
C ASP A 65 -9.77 -12.91 15.18
N SER A 66 -10.29 -12.69 16.38
CA SER A 66 -10.73 -13.75 17.31
C SER A 66 -12.18 -14.20 17.08
N LEU A 67 -12.96 -13.44 16.31
CA LEU A 67 -14.36 -13.72 16.01
C LEU A 67 -14.71 -13.27 14.59
N GLY A 68 -15.54 -14.06 13.90
CA GLY A 68 -16.15 -13.66 12.63
C GLY A 68 -17.64 -13.45 12.78
N ARG A 69 -18.17 -12.37 12.21
CA ARG A 69 -19.61 -12.14 12.12
C ARG A 69 -20.08 -12.14 10.68
N LEU A 70 -21.09 -12.95 10.40
CA LEU A 70 -21.77 -13.02 9.12
C LEU A 70 -23.15 -12.40 9.25
N TYR A 71 -23.44 -11.46 8.36
CA TYR A 71 -24.75 -10.85 8.18
C TYR A 71 -25.32 -11.28 6.84
N TYR A 72 -26.51 -11.86 6.84
CA TYR A 72 -27.19 -12.39 5.68
C TYR A 72 -28.27 -11.42 5.21
N PHE A 73 -28.25 -11.09 3.91
CA PHE A 73 -29.14 -10.11 3.31
C PHE A 73 -30.00 -10.72 2.20
N ASN A 74 -31.26 -10.29 2.12
CA ASN A 74 -32.16 -10.66 1.03
C ASN A 74 -31.81 -9.93 -0.29
N ARG A 75 -32.53 -10.23 -1.36
CA ARG A 75 -32.36 -9.56 -2.67
C ARG A 75 -32.58 -8.05 -2.63
N ASP A 76 -33.38 -7.58 -1.68
CA ASP A 76 -33.78 -6.19 -1.49
C ASP A 76 -32.77 -5.40 -0.59
N GLY A 77 -31.71 -6.05 -0.13
CA GLY A 77 -30.64 -5.44 0.67
C GLY A 77 -30.98 -5.25 2.15
N TYR A 78 -31.98 -5.96 2.68
CA TYR A 78 -32.30 -5.98 4.11
C TYR A 78 -31.64 -7.16 4.81
N CYS A 79 -31.09 -6.90 6.00
CA CYS A 79 -30.51 -7.93 6.86
C CYS A 79 -31.63 -8.84 7.37
N ILE A 80 -31.47 -10.15 7.19
CA ILE A 80 -32.43 -11.17 7.63
C ILE A 80 -31.95 -11.86 8.90
N LYS A 81 -30.64 -12.06 9.02
CA LYS A 81 -30.02 -12.82 10.11
C LYS A 81 -28.55 -12.44 10.24
N ASP A 82 -28.04 -12.55 11.44
CA ASP A 82 -26.61 -12.56 11.70
C ASP A 82 -26.18 -13.80 12.51
N THR A 83 -24.91 -14.18 12.37
CA THR A 83 -24.29 -15.30 13.10
C THR A 83 -22.85 -14.97 13.39
N SER A 84 -22.42 -15.27 14.62
CA SER A 84 -21.03 -15.15 15.06
C SER A 84 -20.36 -16.52 15.07
N TYR A 85 -19.06 -16.54 14.79
CA TYR A 85 -18.23 -17.74 14.76
C TYR A 85 -16.94 -17.49 15.53
N SER A 86 -16.50 -18.49 16.27
CA SER A 86 -15.20 -18.48 16.94
C SER A 86 -14.05 -18.55 15.94
N GLU A 87 -12.86 -18.20 16.42
CA GLU A 87 -11.59 -18.24 15.68
C GLU A 87 -11.36 -19.57 14.96
N ASP A 88 -11.60 -20.71 15.62
CA ASP A 88 -11.39 -22.05 15.06
C ASP A 88 -12.21 -22.31 13.78
N ALA A 89 -13.39 -21.68 13.66
CA ALA A 89 -14.27 -21.84 12.52
C ALA A 89 -13.97 -20.84 11.38
N LEU A 90 -13.24 -19.75 11.67
CA LEU A 90 -12.97 -18.67 10.71
C LEU A 90 -12.29 -19.16 9.43
N GLY A 91 -11.28 -20.02 9.56
CA GLY A 91 -10.54 -20.55 8.42
C GLY A 91 -11.45 -21.32 7.45
N LYS A 92 -12.36 -22.15 7.99
CA LYS A 92 -13.33 -22.93 7.19
C LYS A 92 -14.35 -22.01 6.52
N ILE A 93 -14.84 -20.99 7.23
CA ILE A 93 -15.83 -20.04 6.73
C ILE A 93 -15.25 -19.16 5.62
N LYS A 94 -14.07 -18.59 5.82
CA LYS A 94 -13.37 -17.77 4.81
C LYS A 94 -13.16 -18.56 3.52
N LYS A 95 -12.71 -19.82 3.62
CA LYS A 95 -12.57 -20.73 2.47
C LYS A 95 -13.91 -21.01 1.80
N HIS A 96 -14.95 -21.27 2.58
CA HIS A 96 -16.29 -21.54 2.07
C HIS A 96 -16.84 -20.32 1.30
N LEU A 97 -16.81 -19.13 1.90
CA LEU A 97 -17.27 -17.88 1.28
C LEU A 97 -16.53 -17.60 -0.03
N LYS A 98 -15.21 -17.78 -0.09
CA LYS A 98 -14.44 -17.60 -1.33
C LYS A 98 -14.93 -18.49 -2.47
N LYS A 99 -15.36 -19.73 -2.17
CA LYS A 99 -15.87 -20.67 -3.18
C LYS A 99 -17.30 -20.32 -3.62
N THR A 100 -18.18 -20.06 -2.65
CA THR A 100 -19.64 -19.95 -2.87
C THR A 100 -20.13 -18.54 -3.20
N THR A 101 -19.29 -17.52 -3.03
CA THR A 101 -19.68 -16.12 -3.23
C THR A 101 -18.70 -15.38 -4.13
N ILE A 102 -19.13 -14.21 -4.60
CA ILE A 102 -18.33 -13.24 -5.35
C ILE A 102 -18.17 -12.00 -4.48
N ARG A 103 -16.94 -11.58 -4.22
CA ARG A 103 -16.66 -10.37 -3.44
C ARG A 103 -17.02 -9.13 -4.26
N LEU A 104 -17.85 -8.26 -3.69
CA LEU A 104 -18.25 -6.97 -4.27
C LEU A 104 -17.42 -5.81 -3.72
N LEU A 105 -17.08 -5.86 -2.43
CA LEU A 105 -16.40 -4.79 -1.70
C LEU A 105 -15.62 -5.35 -0.50
N ARG A 106 -14.55 -4.66 -0.08
CA ARG A 106 -13.86 -4.91 1.20
C ARG A 106 -13.30 -3.62 1.80
N TYR A 107 -13.45 -3.48 3.11
CA TYR A 107 -12.83 -2.51 4.02
C TYR A 107 -11.93 -3.29 4.99
N PRO A 108 -10.75 -2.81 5.40
CA PRO A 108 -10.01 -1.72 4.80
C PRO A 108 -9.66 -2.09 3.37
N LYS A 109 -9.71 -1.10 2.48
CA LYS A 109 -9.40 -1.24 1.06
C LYS A 109 -7.97 -1.80 1.02
N LEU A 110 -7.79 -3.07 0.65
CA LEU A 110 -6.46 -3.65 0.43
C LEU A 110 -5.83 -2.88 -0.74
N LYS A 111 -5.13 -1.79 -0.47
CA LYS A 111 -4.05 -1.36 -1.35
C LYS A 111 -2.95 -2.41 -1.12
N PRO A 112 -2.47 -3.10 -2.16
CA PRO A 112 -1.23 -3.84 -1.99
C PRO A 112 -0.20 -2.84 -1.47
N SER A 113 0.45 -3.15 -0.34
CA SER A 113 1.66 -2.43 0.05
C SER A 113 2.63 -2.51 -1.11
N PRO A 114 3.23 -1.40 -1.56
CA PRO A 114 4.11 -1.43 -2.71
C PRO A 114 5.23 -2.44 -2.44
N THR A 115 5.48 -3.31 -3.40
CA THR A 115 6.54 -4.31 -3.29
C THR A 115 7.90 -3.63 -3.17
N ILE A 116 8.92 -4.32 -2.66
CA ILE A 116 10.30 -3.76 -2.58
C ILE A 116 10.77 -3.30 -3.95
N SER A 117 10.39 -4.02 -5.01
CA SER A 117 10.67 -3.65 -6.41
C SER A 117 10.00 -2.33 -6.79
N GLU A 118 8.70 -2.17 -6.51
CA GLU A 118 7.97 -0.94 -6.79
C GLU A 118 8.52 0.26 -6.00
N GLN A 119 8.89 0.06 -4.73
CA GLN A 119 9.52 1.11 -3.91
C GLN A 119 10.92 1.47 -4.42
N THR A 120 11.68 0.48 -4.90
CA THR A 120 13.00 0.68 -5.52
C THR A 120 12.89 1.52 -6.78
N VAL A 121 11.98 1.17 -7.68
CA VAL A 121 11.75 1.94 -8.92
C VAL A 121 11.35 3.37 -8.60
N ALA A 122 10.42 3.57 -7.66
CA ALA A 122 9.98 4.91 -7.28
C ALA A 122 11.13 5.75 -6.68
N LEU A 123 12.01 5.14 -5.89
CA LEU A 123 13.16 5.82 -5.29
C LEU A 123 14.22 6.17 -6.34
N ASP A 124 14.53 5.25 -7.25
CA ASP A 124 15.50 5.47 -8.33
C ASP A 124 15.01 6.55 -9.32
N GLU A 125 13.71 6.56 -9.66
CA GLU A 125 13.09 7.63 -10.46
C GLU A 125 13.18 8.99 -9.77
N GLN A 126 12.96 9.02 -8.45
CA GLN A 126 13.10 10.25 -7.67
C GLN A 126 14.54 10.79 -7.74
N PHE A 127 15.52 9.91 -7.55
CA PHE A 127 16.92 10.29 -7.67
C PHE A 127 17.31 10.74 -9.07
N ALA A 128 16.82 10.07 -10.12
CA ALA A 128 17.05 10.47 -11.50
C ALA A 128 16.53 11.89 -11.80
N LYS A 129 15.39 12.27 -11.22
CA LYS A 129 14.87 13.65 -11.35
C LYS A 129 15.80 14.68 -10.71
N ILE A 130 16.30 14.39 -9.51
CA ILE A 130 17.27 15.25 -8.79
C ILE A 130 18.53 15.44 -9.64
N ILE A 131 19.07 14.36 -10.21
CA ILE A 131 20.25 14.41 -11.09
C ILE A 131 19.98 15.32 -12.30
N VAL A 132 18.85 15.14 -12.98
CA VAL A 132 18.47 15.97 -14.15
C VAL A 132 18.35 17.46 -13.78
N GLU A 133 17.83 17.77 -12.59
CA GLU A 133 17.77 19.15 -12.11
C GLU A 133 19.16 19.73 -11.86
N ILE A 134 20.05 18.97 -11.23
CA ILE A 134 21.45 19.39 -11.02
C ILE A 134 22.15 19.59 -12.36
N GLU A 135 22.03 18.68 -13.33
CA GLU A 135 22.65 18.81 -14.65
C GLU A 135 22.22 20.10 -15.37
N LYS A 136 20.93 20.48 -15.25
CA LYS A 136 20.41 21.73 -15.80
C LYS A 136 21.03 22.95 -15.12
N ILE A 137 21.18 22.91 -13.80
CA ILE A 137 21.75 24.02 -13.01
C ILE A 137 23.26 24.17 -13.27
N THR A 138 23.99 23.06 -13.35
CA THR A 138 25.45 23.08 -13.49
C THR A 138 25.92 23.14 -14.94
N ASN A 139 25.01 22.92 -15.92
CA ASN A 139 25.32 22.72 -17.34
C ASN A 139 26.42 21.65 -17.55
N TYR A 140 26.45 20.65 -16.68
CA TYR A 140 27.40 19.54 -16.71
C TYR A 140 26.61 18.25 -16.72
N LYS A 141 26.90 17.35 -17.66
CA LYS A 141 26.27 16.04 -17.73
C LYS A 141 27.10 14.99 -17.04
N LEU A 142 26.47 14.21 -16.17
CA LEU A 142 27.12 13.12 -15.48
C LEU A 142 27.29 11.93 -16.45
N SER A 143 28.48 11.33 -16.49
CA SER A 143 28.75 10.20 -17.38
C SER A 143 27.98 8.94 -16.98
N SER A 144 27.81 8.73 -15.68
CA SER A 144 27.05 7.63 -15.09
C SER A 144 26.50 8.06 -13.74
N ARG A 145 25.25 7.69 -13.45
CA ARG A 145 24.65 7.84 -12.12
C ARG A 145 24.64 6.49 -11.42
N PRO A 146 24.76 6.45 -10.09
CA PRO A 146 24.53 5.21 -9.37
C PRO A 146 23.06 4.79 -9.46
N ILE A 147 22.83 3.48 -9.48
CA ILE A 147 21.50 2.88 -9.40
C ILE A 147 21.16 2.68 -7.93
N ILE A 148 19.97 3.12 -7.51
CA ILE A 148 19.51 2.94 -6.13
C ILE A 148 18.64 1.70 -6.03
N THR A 149 18.91 0.85 -5.04
CA THR A 149 18.08 -0.31 -4.71
C THR A 149 17.77 -0.39 -3.23
N LEU A 150 16.58 -0.92 -2.91
CA LEU A 150 16.20 -1.22 -1.54
C LEU A 150 16.44 -2.69 -1.23
N ASN A 151 16.94 -2.96 -0.03
CA ASN A 151 17.05 -4.29 0.54
C ASN A 151 16.10 -4.46 1.72
N SER A 152 15.78 -5.70 2.07
CA SER A 152 14.88 -6.02 3.18
C SER A 152 15.52 -5.86 4.56
N LYS A 153 16.75 -5.33 4.65
CA LYS A 153 17.42 -5.15 5.94
C LYS A 153 16.83 -3.91 6.62
N ALA A 154 16.64 -4.02 7.94
CA ALA A 154 16.25 -2.89 8.77
C ALA A 154 17.39 -1.87 8.86
N MET A 155 17.03 -0.61 9.05
CA MET A 155 18.01 0.45 9.22
C MET A 155 18.80 0.28 10.54
N PRO A 156 20.14 0.31 10.53
CA PRO A 156 20.92 0.24 11.75
C PRO A 156 20.65 1.47 12.63
N LEU A 157 20.30 1.22 13.90
CA LEU A 157 19.87 2.23 14.90
C LEU A 157 20.92 3.31 15.23
N SER A 158 22.17 3.14 14.80
CA SER A 158 23.31 3.94 15.23
C SER A 158 24.16 4.52 14.09
N GLU A 159 23.79 4.29 12.83
CA GLU A 159 24.58 4.81 11.70
C GLU A 159 23.98 6.10 11.17
N ASN A 160 24.86 7.06 10.90
CA ASN A 160 24.48 8.26 10.18
C ASN A 160 24.02 7.84 8.78
N ILE A 161 22.82 8.26 8.36
CA ILE A 161 22.24 7.86 7.06
C ILE A 161 23.18 8.23 5.90
N LEU A 162 23.97 9.29 6.08
CA LEU A 162 24.97 9.74 5.13
C LEU A 162 26.17 8.79 5.01
N THR A 163 26.50 8.01 6.06
CA THR A 163 27.60 7.02 6.02
C THR A 163 27.17 5.73 5.32
N LEU A 164 25.89 5.37 5.35
CA LEU A 164 25.33 4.26 4.54
C LEU A 164 25.41 4.52 3.03
N LEU A 165 25.50 5.79 2.65
CA LEU A 165 25.60 6.28 1.28
C LEU A 165 27.05 6.64 0.90
N GLU A 166 28.06 6.18 1.64
CA GLU A 166 29.46 6.36 1.27
C GLU A 166 29.85 5.45 0.10
N ALA A 167 30.30 6.09 -0.97
CA ALA A 167 30.35 5.55 -2.31
C ALA A 167 31.63 4.74 -2.58
N LYS A 168 31.46 3.50 -3.03
CA LYS A 168 32.48 2.76 -3.80
C LYS A 168 31.95 2.05 -5.05
N SER A 169 30.70 2.25 -5.46
CA SER A 169 30.14 1.53 -6.60
C SER A 169 29.11 2.33 -7.38
N ASP A 170 28.95 1.98 -8.66
CA ASP A 170 27.85 2.40 -9.56
C ASP A 170 26.44 1.99 -9.05
N PHE A 171 26.35 1.55 -7.80
CA PHE A 171 25.20 0.90 -7.19
C PHE A 171 25.13 1.24 -5.71
N TRP A 172 23.99 1.72 -5.25
CA TRP A 172 23.69 2.00 -3.85
C TRP A 172 22.60 1.08 -3.34
N GLN A 173 22.85 0.44 -2.20
CA GLN A 173 21.91 -0.48 -1.58
C GLN A 173 21.50 0.05 -0.21
N LEU A 174 20.21 0.40 -0.08
CA LEU A 174 19.66 1.05 1.11
C LEU A 174 18.66 0.14 1.84
N PRO A 175 18.52 0.28 3.17
CA PRO A 175 17.44 -0.33 3.94
C PRO A 175 16.07 0.06 3.40
N ILE A 176 15.08 -0.85 3.42
CA ILE A 176 13.71 -0.56 2.98
C ILE A 176 13.11 0.64 3.72
N ASP A 177 13.47 0.82 4.99
CA ASP A 177 12.98 1.90 5.85
C ASP A 177 13.39 3.29 5.32
N PHE A 178 14.44 3.37 4.49
CA PHE A 178 14.86 4.61 3.83
C PHE A 178 13.73 5.20 2.95
N SER A 179 12.90 4.35 2.34
CA SER A 179 11.80 4.80 1.48
C SER A 179 10.73 5.59 2.24
N ALA A 180 10.64 5.37 3.55
CA ALA A 180 9.67 5.97 4.46
C ALA A 180 10.18 7.22 5.19
N LEU A 181 11.47 7.57 5.06
CA LEU A 181 12.04 8.77 5.69
C LEU A 181 11.46 10.05 5.09
N GLU A 182 11.07 10.99 5.95
CA GLU A 182 10.60 12.32 5.52
C GLU A 182 11.71 13.11 4.82
N GLU A 183 12.94 13.00 5.33
CA GLU A 183 14.13 13.72 4.85
C GLU A 183 14.82 13.04 3.65
N LYS A 184 14.27 11.93 3.13
CA LYS A 184 14.94 11.14 2.07
C LYS A 184 15.35 11.97 0.86
N THR A 185 14.52 12.95 0.46
CA THR A 185 14.78 13.81 -0.69
C THR A 185 16.00 14.69 -0.45
N GLU A 186 16.12 15.26 0.75
CA GLU A 186 17.24 16.11 1.14
C GLU A 186 18.55 15.29 1.14
N ILE A 187 18.51 14.09 1.72
CA ILE A 187 19.65 13.17 1.76
C ILE A 187 20.09 12.78 0.33
N LEU A 188 19.14 12.43 -0.54
CA LEU A 188 19.43 12.11 -1.94
C LEU A 188 20.03 13.30 -2.70
N THR A 189 19.55 14.51 -2.44
CA THR A 189 20.08 15.74 -3.05
C THR A 189 21.51 16.02 -2.61
N ILE A 190 21.80 15.94 -1.31
CA ILE A 190 23.16 16.11 -0.78
C ILE A 190 24.12 15.13 -1.48
N LYS A 191 23.72 13.86 -1.57
CA LYS A 191 24.55 12.83 -2.21
C LYS A 191 24.67 12.98 -3.73
N ALA A 192 23.62 13.45 -4.40
CA ALA A 192 23.70 13.79 -5.81
C ALA A 192 24.75 14.90 -6.03
N PHE A 193 24.75 15.93 -5.19
CA PHE A 193 25.78 16.97 -5.25
C PHE A 193 27.19 16.41 -5.00
N ASP A 194 27.38 15.55 -4.00
CA ASP A 194 28.68 14.92 -3.73
C ASP A 194 29.26 14.22 -4.98
N ILE A 195 28.44 13.44 -5.70
CA ILE A 195 28.87 12.77 -6.94
C ILE A 195 29.31 13.77 -8.01
N PHE A 196 28.54 14.85 -8.19
CA PHE A 196 28.87 15.89 -9.16
C PHE A 196 30.16 16.60 -8.75
N PHE A 197 30.32 16.94 -7.47
CA PHE A 197 31.52 17.59 -6.96
C PHE A 197 32.75 16.70 -7.13
N GLU A 198 32.70 15.41 -6.77
CA GLU A 198 33.84 14.50 -6.98
C GLU A 198 34.27 14.40 -8.45
N ASN A 199 33.30 14.37 -9.37
CA ASN A 199 33.58 14.28 -10.81
C ASN A 199 34.05 15.61 -11.42
N ILE A 200 33.51 16.74 -10.96
CA ILE A 200 33.85 18.10 -11.43
C ILE A 200 35.20 18.56 -10.84
N LEU A 201 35.46 18.29 -9.55
CA LEU A 201 36.71 18.63 -8.86
C LEU A 201 37.93 17.97 -9.50
N LYS A 202 37.79 16.74 -9.99
CA LYS A 202 38.85 16.07 -10.76
C LYS A 202 39.17 16.77 -12.09
N LYS A 203 38.28 17.62 -12.60
CA LYS A 203 38.37 18.19 -13.96
C LYS A 203 38.60 19.70 -14.01
N THR A 204 38.25 20.50 -12.99
CA THR A 204 38.39 21.97 -13.09
C THR A 204 38.55 22.70 -11.73
N PRO A 205 39.29 23.83 -11.69
CA PRO A 205 39.41 24.72 -10.52
C PRO A 205 38.13 25.54 -10.21
N LEU A 206 37.04 25.34 -10.96
CA LEU A 206 35.72 25.99 -10.81
C LEU A 206 34.93 25.52 -9.57
N ALA A 207 35.39 24.49 -8.88
CA ALA A 207 34.64 23.82 -7.83
C ALA A 207 34.30 24.69 -6.61
N ARG A 208 35.13 25.68 -6.26
CA ARG A 208 34.81 26.63 -5.17
C ARG A 208 33.64 27.56 -5.51
N LYS A 209 33.41 27.86 -6.79
CA LYS A 209 32.25 28.68 -7.22
C LYS A 209 30.95 27.88 -7.22
N PHE A 210 31.03 26.59 -7.55
CA PHE A 210 29.86 25.70 -7.52
C PHE A 210 29.46 25.25 -6.11
N SER A 211 30.41 25.04 -5.19
CA SER A 211 30.05 24.74 -3.79
C SER A 211 29.32 25.92 -3.14
N PHE A 212 29.75 27.15 -3.42
CA PHE A 212 29.08 28.37 -2.98
C PHE A 212 27.67 28.51 -3.57
N LEU A 213 27.49 28.22 -4.87
CA LEU A 213 26.17 28.25 -5.53
C LEU A 213 25.22 27.15 -5.04
N ALA A 214 25.72 25.93 -4.79
CA ALA A 214 24.94 24.83 -4.24
C ALA A 214 24.46 25.14 -2.81
N SER A 215 25.32 25.71 -1.96
CA SER A 215 24.93 26.17 -0.62
C SER A 215 23.94 27.34 -0.66
N MET A 216 24.05 28.24 -1.63
CA MET A 216 23.12 29.38 -1.79
C MET A 216 21.73 28.96 -2.29
N LEU A 217 21.64 27.97 -3.18
CA LEU A 217 20.36 27.40 -3.62
C LEU A 217 19.68 26.63 -2.48
N PHE A 218 20.47 25.91 -1.68
CA PHE A 218 20.00 25.18 -0.50
C PHE A 218 19.36 26.08 0.57
N LEU A 219 19.83 27.33 0.70
CA LEU A 219 19.27 28.31 1.64
C LEU A 219 17.99 29.00 1.13
N LYS A 220 17.80 29.07 -0.19
CA LYS A 220 16.67 29.78 -0.80
C LYS A 220 15.34 29.03 -0.66
N ASP A 221 15.37 27.70 -0.70
CA ASP A 221 14.18 26.86 -0.58
C ASP A 221 13.69 26.65 0.87
N ARG A 222 14.47 27.08 1.88
CA ARG A 222 14.04 27.05 3.30
C ARG A 222 13.32 28.33 3.76
N HIS A 223 13.29 29.38 2.93
CA HIS A 223 12.70 30.68 3.26
C HIS A 223 11.60 31.14 2.29
N SER A 224 11.11 30.22 1.45
CA SER A 224 9.98 30.45 0.51
C SER A 224 8.78 29.59 0.93
#